data_AF-A0A4V1IUQ4-F1
#
_entry.id   AF-A0A4V1IUQ4-F1
#
_cell.length_a   1.000
_cell.length_b   1.000
_cell.length_c   1.000
_cell.angle_alpha   90.00
_cell.angle_beta   90.00
_cell.angle_gamma   90.00
#
_symmetry.space_group_name_H-M   'P 1'
#
loop_
_entity.id
_entity.type
_entity.pdbx_description
1 polymer ?
#
loop_
_entity_poly.entity_id
_entity_poly.type
_entity_poly.pdbx_seq_one_letter_code
_entity_poly.pdbx_strand_id
1 'polypeptide(L)'
;EWRDMTSQQKQAYISGVQALRQAASTQGLRSRYDDFVNLHAQAISIVHSTPMFLPWHRILLVLYITTIRMIRNDNSIVMPYWDEGYDGQDPLSNNQVFGSGPLQFGTRSMGDGCVHDGFVSGWTSVTPSVGCLTRNYNVGFTWYDSAIMNSVVATTSNSFHEWSNNLERGQHGKVHAEFGGGGTMTYTSYSSNDAAFYLHHAAVDWYWWRNQQAR
;
A
#
# COMPACT_ATOMS: atom_id res chain seq x y z
N GLU A 1 1.41 12.40 -4.64
CA GLU A 1 2.34 11.90 -3.60
C GLU A 1 1.78 12.33 -2.24
N TRP A 2 1.88 11.51 -1.18
CA TRP A 2 1.29 11.82 0.13
C TRP A 2 1.79 13.14 0.74
N ARG A 3 3.09 13.40 0.70
CA ARG A 3 3.77 14.58 1.27
C ARG A 3 3.36 15.87 0.57
N ASP A 4 3.05 15.81 -0.71
CA ASP A 4 2.54 16.95 -1.49
C ASP A 4 1.08 17.30 -1.21
N MET A 5 0.33 16.42 -0.54
CA MET A 5 -1.08 16.68 -0.21
C MET A 5 -1.24 17.67 0.92
N THR A 6 -2.25 18.53 0.81
CA THR A 6 -2.67 19.41 1.91
C THR A 6 -3.21 18.59 3.09
N SER A 7 -3.21 19.16 4.29
CA SER A 7 -3.80 18.52 5.46
C SER A 7 -5.28 18.17 5.24
N GLN A 8 -6.03 18.99 4.50
CA GLN A 8 -7.43 18.71 4.15
C GLN A 8 -7.57 17.49 3.24
N GLN A 9 -6.71 17.37 2.22
CA GLN A 9 -6.70 16.21 1.33
C GLN A 9 -6.32 14.92 2.08
N LYS A 10 -5.30 14.99 2.95
CA LYS A 10 -4.89 13.87 3.82
C LYS A 10 -6.04 13.44 4.73
N GLN A 11 -6.70 14.40 5.38
CA GLN A 11 -7.84 14.14 6.26
C GLN A 11 -9.03 13.54 5.50
N ALA A 12 -9.32 14.02 4.29
CA ALA A 12 -10.40 13.50 3.46
C ALA A 12 -10.17 12.02 3.11
N TYR A 13 -8.95 11.68 2.65
CA TYR A 13 -8.55 10.29 2.39
C TYR A 13 -8.66 9.43 3.65
N ILE A 14 -8.06 9.84 4.77
CA ILE A 14 -8.09 9.09 6.04
C ILE A 14 -9.54 8.86 6.51
N SER A 15 -10.39 9.87 6.46
CA SER A 15 -11.80 9.74 6.82
C SER A 15 -12.53 8.74 5.91
N GLY A 16 -12.16 8.69 4.64
CA GLY A 16 -12.66 7.72 3.66
C GLY A 16 -12.27 6.29 4.02
N VAL A 17 -11.00 6.06 4.35
CA VAL A 17 -10.51 4.75 4.78
C VAL A 17 -11.18 4.30 6.08
N GLN A 18 -11.34 5.20 7.05
CA GLN A 18 -12.06 4.92 8.29
C GLN A 18 -13.52 4.56 8.03
N ALA A 19 -14.20 5.28 7.13
CA ALA A 19 -15.57 4.96 6.73
C ALA A 19 -15.67 3.59 6.03
N LEU A 20 -14.67 3.22 5.23
CA LEU A 20 -14.59 1.90 4.60
C LEU A 20 -14.46 0.78 5.64
N ARG A 21 -13.71 1.00 6.73
CA ARG A 21 -13.60 0.05 7.85
C ARG A 21 -14.86 -0.04 8.73
N GLN A 22 -15.74 0.96 8.66
CA GLN A 22 -17.01 0.98 9.41
C GLN A 22 -18.19 0.45 8.58
N ALA A 23 -18.13 0.60 7.25
CA ALA A 23 -19.20 0.16 6.36
C ALA A 23 -19.33 -1.37 6.37
N ALA A 24 -20.58 -1.85 6.35
CA ALA A 24 -20.90 -3.27 6.35
C ALA A 24 -20.36 -3.96 5.10
N SER A 25 -19.71 -5.11 5.28
CA SER A 25 -19.23 -5.99 4.21
C SER A 25 -20.37 -6.43 3.27
N THR A 26 -20.06 -6.62 1.99
CA THR A 26 -20.97 -7.31 1.04
C THR A 26 -20.67 -8.80 0.90
N GLN A 27 -19.62 -9.30 1.54
CA GLN A 27 -19.20 -10.70 1.53
C GLN A 27 -19.47 -11.41 2.87
N GLY A 28 -20.14 -10.74 3.82
CA GLY A 28 -20.42 -11.29 5.15
C GLY A 28 -19.21 -11.25 6.12
N LEU A 29 -18.17 -10.49 5.78
CA LEU A 29 -17.03 -10.19 6.64
C LEU A 29 -17.35 -9.04 7.60
N ARG A 30 -16.35 -8.61 8.38
CA ARG A 30 -16.52 -7.53 9.37
C ARG A 30 -16.76 -6.15 8.75
N SER A 31 -16.11 -5.82 7.62
CA SER A 31 -16.23 -4.49 7.00
C SER A 31 -16.02 -4.51 5.48
N ARG A 32 -16.36 -3.41 4.81
CA ARG A 32 -16.00 -3.19 3.39
C ARG A 32 -14.50 -3.17 3.17
N TYR A 33 -13.70 -2.76 4.15
CA TYR A 33 -12.26 -2.87 4.05
C TYR A 33 -11.83 -4.35 4.01
N ASP A 34 -12.42 -5.18 4.86
CA ASP A 34 -12.14 -6.62 4.90
C ASP A 34 -12.58 -7.34 3.60
N ASP A 35 -13.59 -6.82 2.87
CA ASP A 35 -13.93 -7.29 1.52
C ASP A 35 -12.76 -7.17 0.54
N PHE A 36 -12.02 -6.05 0.58
CA PHE A 36 -10.85 -5.84 -0.29
C PHE A 36 -9.67 -6.71 0.14
N VAL A 37 -9.48 -6.90 1.45
CA VAL A 37 -8.47 -7.82 1.97
C VAL A 37 -8.73 -9.23 1.46
N ASN A 38 -9.97 -9.72 1.58
CA ASN A 38 -10.35 -11.04 1.09
C ASN A 38 -10.27 -11.16 -0.44
N LEU A 39 -10.66 -10.11 -1.18
CA LEU A 39 -10.54 -10.09 -2.64
C LEU A 39 -9.09 -10.29 -3.10
N HIS A 40 -8.14 -9.61 -2.45
CA HIS A 40 -6.71 -9.80 -2.70
C HIS A 40 -6.25 -11.22 -2.33
N ALA A 41 -6.61 -11.68 -1.13
CA ALA A 41 -6.23 -12.99 -0.61
C ALA A 41 -6.64 -14.15 -1.54
N GLN A 42 -7.83 -14.06 -2.14
CA GLN A 42 -8.36 -15.09 -3.05
C GLN A 42 -7.71 -15.05 -4.45
N ALA A 43 -7.10 -13.93 -4.84
CA ALA A 43 -6.58 -13.73 -6.19
C ALA A 43 -5.06 -13.99 -6.31
N ILE A 44 -4.34 -14.26 -5.22
CA ILE A 44 -2.86 -14.34 -5.20
C ILE A 44 -2.28 -15.17 -6.34
N SER A 45 -2.80 -16.39 -6.54
CA SER A 45 -2.25 -17.34 -7.51
C SER A 45 -2.46 -16.91 -8.97
N ILE A 46 -3.39 -16.00 -9.23
CA ILE A 46 -3.66 -15.48 -10.57
C ILE A 46 -3.01 -14.11 -10.79
N VAL A 47 -2.74 -13.33 -9.73
CA VAL A 47 -2.22 -11.95 -9.85
C VAL A 47 -0.72 -11.83 -9.66
N HIS A 48 -0.08 -12.67 -8.84
CA HIS A 48 1.34 -12.52 -8.53
C HIS A 48 2.22 -13.42 -9.40
N SER A 49 3.39 -12.90 -9.82
CA SER A 49 4.29 -13.55 -10.77
C SER A 49 3.63 -13.88 -12.12
N THR A 50 2.56 -13.15 -12.48
CA THR A 50 1.87 -13.29 -13.77
C THR A 50 1.79 -11.93 -14.48
N PRO A 51 1.45 -11.89 -15.78
CA PRO A 51 1.16 -10.64 -16.48
C PRO A 51 -0.03 -9.85 -15.89
N MET A 52 -0.83 -10.45 -15.00
CA MET A 52 -1.97 -9.78 -14.36
C MET A 52 -1.57 -8.89 -13.19
N PHE A 53 -0.33 -8.98 -12.69
CA PHE A 53 0.14 -8.23 -11.52
C PHE A 53 -0.25 -6.75 -11.58
N LEU A 54 0.26 -6.02 -12.58
CA LEU A 54 -0.01 -4.58 -12.69
C LEU A 54 -1.47 -4.23 -13.02
N PRO A 55 -2.11 -4.80 -14.06
CA PRO A 55 -3.48 -4.42 -14.39
C PRO A 55 -4.48 -4.77 -13.28
N TRP A 56 -4.32 -5.91 -12.61
CA TRP A 56 -5.23 -6.30 -11.55
C TRP A 56 -5.10 -5.37 -10.33
N HIS A 57 -3.88 -5.03 -9.92
CA HIS A 57 -3.66 -4.10 -8.80
C HIS A 57 -4.15 -2.69 -9.14
N ARG A 58 -3.99 -2.21 -10.38
CA ARG A 58 -4.62 -0.95 -10.84
C ARG A 58 -6.14 -0.97 -10.65
N ILE A 59 -6.81 -2.04 -11.05
CA ILE A 59 -8.25 -2.18 -10.87
C ILE A 59 -8.63 -2.25 -9.39
N LEU A 60 -7.86 -2.96 -8.55
CA LEU A 60 -8.07 -2.97 -7.10
C LEU A 60 -8.05 -1.55 -6.51
N LEU A 61 -7.07 -0.72 -6.89
CA LEU A 61 -6.96 0.67 -6.44
C LEU A 61 -8.14 1.53 -6.92
N VAL A 62 -8.56 1.36 -8.18
CA VAL A 62 -9.73 2.07 -8.74
C VAL A 62 -11.00 1.71 -7.98
N LEU A 63 -11.22 0.41 -7.71
CA LEU A 63 -12.38 -0.04 -6.94
C LEU A 63 -12.33 0.48 -5.50
N TYR A 64 -11.15 0.45 -4.87
CA TYR A 64 -10.93 0.94 -3.51
C TYR A 64 -11.29 2.42 -3.37
N ILE A 65 -10.70 3.28 -4.21
CA ILE A 65 -10.95 4.73 -4.13
C ILE A 65 -12.37 5.09 -4.56
N THR A 66 -12.94 4.39 -5.55
CA THR A 66 -14.33 4.59 -5.98
C THR A 66 -15.30 4.25 -4.85
N THR A 67 -15.07 3.14 -4.15
CA THR A 67 -15.90 2.75 -3.00
C THR A 67 -15.81 3.78 -1.88
N ILE A 68 -14.62 4.30 -1.59
CA ILE A 68 -14.43 5.40 -0.63
C ILE A 68 -15.23 6.64 -1.04
N ARG A 69 -15.11 7.09 -2.30
CA ARG A 69 -15.86 8.24 -2.83
C ARG A 69 -17.36 8.06 -2.70
N MET A 70 -17.87 6.86 -3.00
CA MET A 70 -19.29 6.53 -2.87
C MET A 70 -19.77 6.56 -1.42
N ILE A 71 -19.03 5.94 -0.48
CA ILE A 71 -19.39 5.93 0.96
C ILE A 71 -19.36 7.34 1.54
N ARG A 72 -18.41 8.17 1.12
CA ARG A 72 -18.25 9.56 1.60
C ARG A 72 -19.11 10.56 0.85
N ASN A 73 -19.70 10.18 -0.28
CA ASN A 73 -20.33 11.10 -1.24
C ASN A 73 -19.42 12.27 -1.61
N ASP A 74 -18.14 11.98 -1.88
CA ASP A 74 -17.11 12.98 -2.15
C ASP A 74 -16.16 12.49 -3.25
N ASN A 75 -16.34 13.03 -4.46
CA ASN A 75 -15.51 12.69 -5.62
C ASN A 75 -14.13 13.38 -5.63
N SER A 76 -13.89 14.32 -4.71
CA SER A 76 -12.60 15.02 -4.62
C SER A 76 -11.52 14.19 -3.94
N ILE A 77 -11.89 13.14 -3.21
CA ILE A 77 -10.94 12.23 -2.57
C ILE A 77 -10.14 11.52 -3.66
N VAL A 78 -8.82 11.60 -3.62
CA VAL A 78 -7.91 10.97 -4.59
C VAL A 78 -7.10 9.86 -3.93
N MET A 79 -6.58 8.94 -4.75
CA MET A 79 -5.69 7.88 -4.29
C MET A 79 -4.28 8.46 -4.08
N PRO A 80 -3.75 8.54 -2.86
CA PRO A 80 -2.36 8.89 -2.63
C PRO A 80 -1.44 7.73 -2.97
N TYR A 81 -0.18 8.06 -3.26
CA TYR A 81 0.91 7.10 -3.32
C TYR A 81 2.04 7.54 -2.39
N TRP A 82 2.86 6.57 -1.99
CA TRP A 82 4.09 6.77 -1.23
C TRP A 82 5.29 6.68 -2.17
N ASP A 83 6.01 7.78 -2.39
CA ASP A 83 7.22 7.73 -3.21
C ASP A 83 8.38 7.06 -2.45
N GLU A 84 8.41 5.73 -2.52
CA GLU A 84 9.46 4.89 -1.92
C GLU A 84 10.82 5.08 -2.59
N GLY A 85 10.85 5.55 -3.84
CA GLY A 85 12.09 5.87 -4.53
C GLY A 85 12.74 7.11 -3.92
N TYR A 86 11.93 8.11 -3.53
CA TYR A 86 12.41 9.27 -2.79
C TYR A 86 13.03 8.87 -1.44
N ASP A 87 12.38 7.96 -0.69
CA ASP A 87 12.93 7.55 0.60
C ASP A 87 14.11 6.59 0.46
N GLY A 88 14.09 5.70 -0.53
CA GLY A 88 15.26 4.97 -1.06
C GLY A 88 16.18 4.36 0.00
N GLN A 89 17.31 5.04 0.24
CA GLN A 89 18.35 4.59 1.18
C GLN A 89 18.06 4.92 2.65
N ASP A 90 17.06 5.75 2.93
CA ASP A 90 16.60 6.04 4.29
C ASP A 90 15.05 6.08 4.38
N PRO A 91 14.38 4.93 4.11
CA PRO A 91 12.93 4.78 3.99
C PRO A 91 12.02 5.45 5.02
N LEU A 92 12.50 5.62 6.25
CA LEU A 92 11.69 6.02 7.40
C LEU A 92 12.24 7.26 8.13
N SER A 93 13.27 7.91 7.58
CA SER A 93 13.75 9.21 8.09
C SER A 93 12.69 10.30 7.99
N ASN A 94 11.85 10.23 6.96
CA ASN A 94 10.75 11.16 6.76
C ASN A 94 9.49 10.69 7.48
N ASN A 95 9.13 11.38 8.56
CA ASN A 95 7.97 11.01 9.35
C ASN A 95 6.61 11.44 8.75
N GLN A 96 6.56 12.15 7.62
CA GLN A 96 5.30 12.68 7.09
C GLN A 96 4.33 11.59 6.61
N VAL A 97 4.83 10.43 6.20
CA VAL A 97 4.01 9.25 5.86
C VAL A 97 3.84 8.38 7.11
N PHE A 98 4.93 8.00 7.77
CA PHE A 98 4.93 7.10 8.94
C PHE A 98 5.40 7.84 10.19
N GLY A 99 4.49 7.98 11.14
CA GLY A 99 4.66 8.76 12.35
C GLY A 99 3.43 8.64 13.25
N SER A 100 3.51 9.19 14.46
CA SER A 100 2.49 9.00 15.48
C SER A 100 1.28 9.94 15.38
N GLY A 101 1.35 10.96 14.52
CA GLY A 101 0.33 11.99 14.33
C GLY A 101 -0.91 11.51 13.55
N PRO A 102 -2.02 12.25 13.64
CA PRO A 102 -3.32 11.82 13.10
C PRO A 102 -3.38 11.77 11.57
N LEU A 103 -2.42 12.41 10.89
CA LEU A 103 -2.27 12.39 9.43
C LEU A 103 -1.10 11.48 9.00
N GLN A 104 -0.73 10.51 9.81
CA GLN A 104 0.35 9.58 9.53
C GLN A 104 -0.13 8.14 9.73
N PHE A 105 0.48 7.22 9.01
CA PHE A 105 0.10 5.82 8.94
C PHE A 105 0.62 4.99 10.12
N GLY A 106 1.06 5.60 11.22
CA GLY A 106 1.66 4.92 12.37
C GLY A 106 3.08 4.45 12.11
N THR A 107 3.71 3.89 13.15
CA THR A 107 5.09 3.39 13.18
C THR A 107 5.13 1.94 13.68
N ARG A 108 6.30 1.30 13.67
CA ARG A 108 6.49 0.00 14.33
C ARG A 108 6.39 0.13 15.85
N SER A 109 5.89 -0.92 16.50
CA SER A 109 6.02 -1.08 17.95
C SER A 109 7.34 -1.78 18.29
N MET A 110 7.98 -1.31 19.35
CA MET A 110 9.18 -1.94 19.93
C MET A 110 8.82 -3.07 20.92
N GLY A 111 7.53 -3.31 21.16
CA GLY A 111 7.02 -4.28 22.14
C GLY A 111 6.34 -5.47 21.47
N ASP A 112 5.02 -5.51 21.55
CA ASP A 112 4.15 -6.59 21.06
C ASP A 112 4.01 -6.66 19.52
N GLY A 113 4.69 -5.79 18.79
CA GLY A 113 4.62 -5.69 17.32
C GLY A 113 3.35 -5.02 16.78
N CYS A 114 2.34 -4.75 17.61
CA CYS A 114 1.10 -4.08 17.22
C CYS A 114 1.31 -2.58 16.98
N VAL A 115 0.68 -1.99 15.98
CA VAL A 115 0.75 -0.54 15.75
C VAL A 115 -0.14 0.21 16.74
N HIS A 116 0.46 1.12 17.51
CA HIS A 116 -0.17 1.86 18.63
C HIS A 116 -0.26 3.38 18.40
N ASP A 117 0.00 3.84 17.18
CA ASP A 117 0.02 5.26 16.85
C ASP A 117 -0.44 5.54 15.42
N GLY A 118 -0.50 6.84 15.07
CA GLY A 118 -1.08 7.29 13.80
C GLY A 118 -2.58 7.00 13.69
N PHE A 119 -3.16 7.21 12.50
CA PHE A 119 -4.60 6.95 12.31
C PHE A 119 -4.96 5.46 12.29
N VAL A 120 -3.95 4.59 12.14
CA VAL A 120 -4.09 3.12 12.16
C VAL A 120 -3.91 2.51 13.56
N SER A 121 -3.72 3.35 14.59
CA SER A 121 -3.57 2.91 15.97
C SER A 121 -4.69 1.95 16.39
N GLY A 122 -4.33 0.79 16.92
CA GLY A 122 -5.28 -0.21 17.42
C GLY A 122 -6.10 -0.89 16.32
N TRP A 123 -5.72 -0.75 15.05
CA TRP A 123 -6.37 -1.49 13.96
C TRP A 123 -6.21 -2.99 14.16
N THR A 124 -7.26 -3.72 13.81
CA THR A 124 -7.28 -5.19 13.83
C THR A 124 -7.65 -5.75 12.47
N SER A 125 -7.25 -6.98 12.17
CA SER A 125 -7.63 -7.76 11.01
C SER A 125 -8.53 -8.92 11.41
N VAL A 126 -9.27 -9.48 10.45
CA VAL A 126 -9.94 -10.79 10.59
C VAL A 126 -9.39 -11.84 9.63
N THR A 127 -8.51 -11.43 8.72
CA THR A 127 -7.86 -12.29 7.72
C THR A 127 -6.34 -12.24 7.94
N PRO A 128 -5.65 -13.39 8.08
CA PRO A 128 -6.19 -14.75 8.06
C PRO A 128 -6.87 -15.14 9.37
N SER A 129 -6.61 -14.40 10.43
CA SER A 129 -7.19 -14.57 11.76
C SER A 129 -7.38 -13.21 12.44
N VAL A 130 -8.08 -13.22 13.57
CA VAL A 130 -8.24 -12.03 14.41
C VAL A 130 -6.90 -11.66 15.04
N GLY A 131 -6.44 -10.44 14.80
CA GLY A 131 -5.18 -9.92 15.34
C GLY A 131 -5.05 -8.40 15.13
N CYS A 132 -4.04 -7.78 15.73
CA CYS A 132 -3.72 -6.37 15.49
C CYS A 132 -2.95 -6.20 14.16
N LEU A 133 -2.98 -4.98 13.60
CA LEU A 133 -2.04 -4.58 12.57
C LEU A 133 -0.62 -4.61 13.15
N THR A 134 0.30 -5.32 12.51
CA THR A 134 1.69 -5.43 12.98
C THR A 134 2.71 -4.89 11.99
N ARG A 135 3.76 -4.26 12.52
CA ARG A 135 4.93 -3.81 11.76
C ARG A 135 6.18 -4.05 12.57
N ASN A 136 7.10 -4.82 11.99
CA ASN A 136 8.26 -5.38 12.71
C ASN A 136 9.58 -5.10 11.98
N TYR A 137 9.60 -4.07 11.12
CA TYR A 137 10.77 -3.72 10.33
C TYR A 137 11.98 -3.40 11.19
N ASN A 138 13.17 -3.74 10.70
CA ASN A 138 14.44 -3.33 11.30
C ASN A 138 14.72 -1.85 11.02
N VAL A 139 15.66 -1.24 11.73
CA VAL A 139 16.17 0.08 11.34
C VAL A 139 17.30 -0.09 10.33
N GLY A 140 17.39 0.83 9.35
CA GLY A 140 18.49 0.85 8.37
C GLY A 140 18.36 -0.09 7.17
N PHE A 141 17.16 -0.61 6.88
CA PHE A 141 16.91 -1.26 5.58
C PHE A 141 16.87 -0.21 4.46
N THR A 142 17.12 -0.64 3.23
CA THR A 142 17.18 0.23 2.05
C THR A 142 16.38 -0.34 0.90
N TRP A 143 15.84 0.52 0.07
CA TRP A 143 15.17 0.18 -1.18
C TRP A 143 15.90 0.75 -2.39
N TYR A 144 15.32 0.57 -3.58
CA TYR A 144 15.78 1.30 -4.74
C TYR A 144 15.40 2.77 -4.58
N ASP A 145 16.41 3.63 -4.74
CA ASP A 145 16.20 5.07 -4.77
C ASP A 145 15.61 5.52 -6.12
N SER A 146 15.30 6.81 -6.25
CA SER A 146 14.77 7.39 -7.47
C SER A 146 15.68 7.16 -8.69
N ALA A 147 17.00 7.08 -8.53
CA ALA A 147 17.92 6.87 -9.65
C ALA A 147 17.79 5.45 -10.22
N ILE A 148 17.79 4.46 -9.34
CA ILE A 148 17.54 3.06 -9.71
C ILE A 148 16.12 2.92 -10.28
N MET A 149 15.11 3.49 -9.63
CA MET A 149 13.72 3.41 -10.09
C MET A 149 13.52 4.09 -11.46
N ASN A 150 14.18 5.21 -11.72
CA ASN A 150 14.18 5.85 -13.05
C ASN A 150 14.76 4.93 -14.12
N SER A 151 15.81 4.17 -13.79
CA SER A 151 16.43 3.21 -14.71
C SER A 151 15.51 2.02 -14.98
N VAL A 152 14.85 1.48 -13.95
CA VAL A 152 13.83 0.43 -14.08
C VAL A 152 12.68 0.91 -14.97
N VAL A 153 12.14 2.10 -14.68
CA VAL A 153 11.03 2.71 -15.45
C VAL A 153 11.41 2.98 -16.91
N ALA A 154 12.63 3.41 -17.19
CA ALA A 154 13.10 3.68 -18.55
C ALA A 154 13.41 2.41 -19.37
N THR A 155 13.39 1.22 -18.75
CA THR A 155 13.67 -0.04 -19.45
C THR A 155 12.50 -0.42 -20.37
N THR A 156 12.69 -0.23 -21.67
CA THR A 156 11.69 -0.55 -22.72
C THR A 156 12.03 -1.78 -23.55
N SER A 157 13.28 -2.26 -23.49
CA SER A 157 13.78 -3.45 -24.21
C SER A 157 13.10 -4.75 -23.80
N ASN A 158 12.60 -4.83 -22.57
CA ASN A 158 11.98 -6.02 -22.02
C ASN A 158 10.54 -6.18 -22.50
N SER A 159 10.07 -7.43 -22.58
CA SER A 159 8.64 -7.71 -22.69
C SER A 159 7.88 -7.12 -21.50
N PHE A 160 6.59 -6.83 -21.67
CA PHE A 160 5.75 -6.34 -20.57
C PHE A 160 5.80 -7.27 -19.36
N HIS A 161 5.71 -8.58 -19.58
CA HIS A 161 5.74 -9.56 -18.49
C HIS A 161 7.07 -9.54 -17.73
N GLU A 162 8.19 -9.52 -18.45
CA GLU A 162 9.52 -9.47 -17.84
C GLU A 162 9.74 -8.17 -17.05
N TRP A 163 9.35 -7.02 -17.62
CA TRP A 163 9.43 -5.74 -16.93
C TRP A 163 8.58 -5.73 -15.66
N SER A 164 7.33 -6.19 -15.75
CA SER A 164 6.41 -6.31 -14.62
C SER A 164 6.98 -7.21 -13.51
N ASN A 165 7.56 -8.34 -13.88
CA ASN A 165 8.15 -9.30 -12.94
C ASN A 165 9.39 -8.71 -12.24
N ASN A 166 10.23 -7.96 -12.96
CA ASN A 166 11.37 -7.24 -12.37
C ASN A 166 10.93 -6.18 -11.36
N LEU A 167 9.86 -5.44 -11.65
CA LEU A 167 9.27 -4.49 -10.69
C LEU A 167 8.71 -5.21 -9.46
N GLU A 168 7.95 -6.29 -9.67
CA GLU A 168 7.31 -7.10 -8.62
C GLU A 168 8.35 -7.72 -7.66
N ARG A 169 9.42 -8.33 -8.19
CA ARG A 169 10.50 -8.94 -7.40
C ARG A 169 11.50 -7.93 -6.85
N GLY A 170 11.59 -6.77 -7.48
CA GLY A 170 12.47 -5.67 -7.11
C GLY A 170 11.86 -4.81 -6.01
N GLN A 171 11.55 -3.56 -6.34
CA GLN A 171 11.08 -2.56 -5.37
C GLN A 171 9.84 -3.03 -4.61
N HIS A 172 8.84 -3.59 -5.30
CA HIS A 172 7.61 -4.07 -4.68
C HIS A 172 7.88 -5.13 -3.61
N GLY A 173 8.64 -6.18 -3.97
CA GLY A 173 9.01 -7.24 -3.04
C GLY A 173 9.80 -6.74 -1.84
N LYS A 174 10.75 -5.81 -2.07
CA LYS A 174 11.56 -5.19 -1.00
C LYS A 174 10.72 -4.38 -0.01
N VAL A 175 9.77 -3.58 -0.48
CA VAL A 175 8.91 -2.79 0.40
C VAL A 175 8.05 -3.73 1.26
N HIS A 176 7.39 -4.72 0.66
CA HIS A 176 6.62 -5.73 1.40
C HIS A 176 7.47 -6.45 2.46
N ALA A 177 8.66 -6.93 2.07
CA ALA A 177 9.55 -7.67 2.96
C ALA A 177 10.07 -6.80 4.12
N GLU A 178 10.71 -5.67 3.79
CA GLU A 178 11.46 -4.87 4.75
C GLU A 178 10.54 -3.99 5.61
N PHE A 179 9.54 -3.31 5.01
CA PHE A 179 8.57 -2.53 5.77
C PHE A 179 7.67 -3.41 6.62
N GLY A 180 7.34 -4.62 6.14
CA GLY A 180 6.59 -5.56 6.97
C GLY A 180 7.44 -6.09 8.13
N GLY A 181 8.69 -6.48 7.87
CA GLY A 181 9.62 -7.04 8.86
C GLY A 181 9.13 -8.33 9.52
N GLY A 182 8.32 -9.13 8.82
CA GLY A 182 7.59 -10.26 9.41
C GLY A 182 6.25 -9.88 10.06
N GLY A 183 5.82 -8.63 9.90
CA GLY A 183 4.48 -8.15 10.26
C GLY A 183 3.49 -8.27 9.10
N THR A 184 2.39 -7.53 9.18
CA THR A 184 1.26 -7.60 8.23
C THR A 184 1.69 -7.43 6.78
N MET A 185 2.48 -6.39 6.46
CA MET A 185 2.91 -6.11 5.08
C MET A 185 3.81 -7.19 4.44
N THR A 186 4.42 -8.08 5.23
CA THR A 186 5.31 -9.13 4.72
C THR A 186 4.56 -10.27 4.02
N TYR A 187 3.34 -10.57 4.45
CA TYR A 187 2.63 -11.75 3.97
C TYR A 187 1.68 -11.40 2.84
N THR A 188 2.00 -11.86 1.63
CA THR A 188 1.25 -11.55 0.40
C THR A 188 -0.26 -11.74 0.53
N SER A 189 -0.71 -12.78 1.25
CA SER A 189 -2.15 -13.07 1.35
C SER A 189 -2.96 -12.09 2.18
N TYR A 190 -2.33 -11.30 3.02
CA TYR A 190 -3.03 -10.42 3.95
C TYR A 190 -2.29 -9.11 4.21
N SER A 191 -1.33 -8.76 3.37
CA SER A 191 -0.60 -7.49 3.41
C SER A 191 -1.53 -6.28 3.24
N SER A 192 -2.62 -6.44 2.50
CA SER A 192 -3.68 -5.44 2.34
C SER A 192 -4.44 -5.08 3.63
N ASN A 193 -4.25 -5.81 4.73
CA ASN A 193 -4.72 -5.36 6.04
C ASN A 193 -4.03 -4.08 6.53
N ASP A 194 -2.79 -3.83 6.11
CA ASP A 194 -2.10 -2.58 6.38
C ASP A 194 -2.55 -1.51 5.38
N ALA A 195 -2.97 -0.34 5.86
CA ALA A 195 -3.35 0.78 4.98
C ALA A 195 -2.19 1.24 4.08
N ALA A 196 -0.94 1.00 4.49
CA ALA A 196 0.25 1.29 3.68
C ALA A 196 0.27 0.51 2.35
N PHE A 197 -0.36 -0.68 2.29
CA PHE A 197 -0.50 -1.48 1.07
C PHE A 197 -1.01 -0.64 -0.10
N TYR A 198 -2.04 0.17 0.15
CA TYR A 198 -2.72 0.94 -0.87
C TYR A 198 -1.84 2.07 -1.40
N LEU A 199 -1.07 2.74 -0.54
CA LEU A 199 -0.10 3.77 -0.93
C LEU A 199 1.06 3.16 -1.72
N HIS A 200 1.54 1.99 -1.28
CA HIS A 200 2.59 1.24 -1.94
C HIS A 200 2.17 0.83 -3.36
N HIS A 201 1.00 0.20 -3.50
CA HIS A 201 0.52 -0.25 -4.80
C HIS A 201 0.16 0.92 -5.74
N ALA A 202 -0.23 2.09 -5.21
CA ALA A 202 -0.36 3.29 -6.02
C ALA A 202 1.00 3.82 -6.52
N ALA A 203 2.08 3.61 -5.79
CA ALA A 203 3.43 3.91 -6.26
C ALA A 203 3.87 2.93 -7.35
N VAL A 204 3.60 1.63 -7.17
CA VAL A 204 3.79 0.59 -8.19
C VAL A 204 3.04 0.95 -9.48
N ASP A 205 1.78 1.36 -9.36
CA ASP A 205 0.97 1.79 -10.51
C ASP A 205 1.54 3.04 -11.19
N TRP A 206 2.04 4.00 -10.41
CA TRP A 206 2.70 5.19 -10.92
C TRP A 206 3.98 4.85 -11.70
N TYR A 207 4.82 3.92 -11.20
CA TYR A 207 5.99 3.44 -11.95
C TYR A 207 5.58 2.77 -13.26
N TRP A 208 4.51 1.98 -13.26
CA TRP A 208 3.98 1.38 -14.49
C TRP A 208 3.48 2.43 -15.48
N TRP A 209 2.69 3.41 -15.02
CA TRP A 209 2.24 4.51 -15.86
C TRP A 209 3.42 5.24 -16.49
N ARG A 210 4.48 5.54 -15.73
CA ARG A 210 5.70 6.18 -16.26
C ARG A 210 6.41 5.31 -17.30
N ASN A 211 6.48 3.99 -17.12
CA ASN A 211 7.04 3.09 -18.14
C ASN A 211 6.20 3.13 -19.42
N GLN A 212 4.87 3.21 -19.32
CA GLN A 212 3.99 3.35 -20.48
C GLN A 212 4.25 4.67 -21.24
N GLN A 213 4.62 5.75 -20.54
CA GLN A 213 4.96 7.03 -21.19
C GLN A 213 6.35 7.03 -21.85
N ALA A 214 7.25 6.12 -21.44
CA ALA A 214 8.59 6.01 -21.98
C ALA A 214 8.69 5.11 -23.22
N ARG A 215 7.59 4.41 -23.56
CA ARG A 215 7.50 3.48 -24.70
C ARG A 215 6.99 4.14 -25.96
#